data_AF-A0A150MDH0-F1
#
_entry.id   AF-A0A150MDH0-F1
#
_cell.length_a   1.000
_cell.length_b   1.000
_cell.length_c   1.000
_cell.angle_alpha   90.00
_cell.angle_beta   90.00
_cell.angle_gamma   90.00
#
_symmetry.space_group_name_H-M   'P 1'
#
loop_
_entity.id
_entity.type
_entity.pdbx_description
1 polymer ?
#
loop_
_entity_poly.entity_id
_entity_poly.type
_entity_poly.pdbx_seq_one_letter_code
_entity_poly.pdbx_strand_id
1 'polypeptide(L)'
;MIASKLHLSAQEILEKEFKTSMRGYNQKEVDEFLDIIIKDYEIFQKEYEELLKENQRLKKQLEEARRQSYPSPGVTNFDILKRLSNLEKHVFGDKLNE
;
A
#
# COMPACT_ATOMS: atom_id res chain seq x y z
N MET A 1 14.75 4.77 -5.42
CA MET A 1 13.53 5.38 -4.84
C MET A 1 13.35 6.76 -5.46
N ILE A 2 12.13 7.27 -5.66
CA ILE A 2 11.94 8.62 -6.23
C ILE A 2 12.63 9.70 -5.39
N ALA A 3 12.70 9.51 -4.06
CA ALA A 3 13.44 10.38 -3.15
C ALA A 3 14.91 10.61 -3.54
N SER A 4 15.58 9.63 -4.19
CA SER A 4 16.97 9.79 -4.65
C SER A 4 17.09 10.45 -6.02
N LYS A 5 15.97 10.85 -6.63
CA LYS A 5 15.90 11.59 -7.90
C LYS A 5 15.44 13.04 -7.72
N LEU A 6 14.94 13.41 -6.53
CA LEU A 6 14.56 14.78 -6.22
C LEU A 6 15.82 15.58 -5.84
N HIS A 7 15.96 16.76 -6.42
CA HIS A 7 17.11 17.63 -6.21
C HIS A 7 16.95 18.56 -5.00
N LEU A 8 15.72 18.75 -4.52
CA LEU A 8 15.37 19.67 -3.45
C LEU A 8 14.26 19.08 -2.58
N SER A 9 14.27 19.47 -1.32
CA SER A 9 13.21 19.31 -0.33
C SER A 9 12.59 20.66 0.03
N ALA A 10 11.38 20.64 0.60
CA ALA A 10 10.72 21.85 1.11
C ALA A 10 11.61 22.62 2.09
N GLN A 11 12.31 21.92 2.96
CA GLN A 11 13.26 22.51 3.92
C GLN A 11 14.46 23.16 3.23
N GLU A 12 15.05 22.50 2.23
CA GLU A 12 16.18 23.08 1.47
C GLU A 12 15.76 24.33 0.69
N ILE A 13 14.51 24.42 0.24
CA ILE A 13 13.97 25.62 -0.42
C ILE A 13 13.77 26.75 0.60
N LEU A 14 13.24 26.44 1.79
CA LEU A 14 13.02 27.42 2.86
C LEU A 14 14.33 28.01 3.39
N GLU A 15 15.36 27.18 3.57
CA GLU A 15 16.67 27.60 4.08
C GLU A 15 17.56 28.22 2.98
N LYS A 16 17.05 28.34 1.75
CA LYS A 16 17.86 28.79 0.62
C LYS A 16 18.10 30.29 0.66
N GLU A 17 19.35 30.68 0.90
CA GLU A 17 19.81 32.05 0.70
C GLU A 17 20.33 32.28 -0.72
N PHE A 18 19.86 33.36 -1.36
CA PHE A 18 20.33 33.81 -2.67
C PHE A 18 21.29 34.99 -2.52
N LYS A 19 22.35 35.01 -3.34
CA LYS A 19 23.26 36.16 -3.41
C LYS A 19 22.55 37.35 -4.06
N THR A 20 22.70 38.52 -3.47
CA THR A 20 22.17 39.77 -4.04
C THR A 20 23.14 40.36 -5.07
N SER A 21 22.58 41.09 -6.05
CA SER A 21 23.33 41.78 -7.10
C SER A 21 22.65 43.12 -7.41
N MET A 22 23.40 44.07 -8.01
CA MET A 22 22.92 45.41 -8.40
C MET A 22 21.67 45.38 -9.30
N ARG A 23 21.44 44.29 -10.03
CA ARG A 23 20.19 43.98 -10.73
C ARG A 23 19.79 42.55 -10.41
N GLY A 24 18.54 42.37 -10.01
CA GLY A 24 17.97 41.07 -9.65
C GLY A 24 16.46 41.16 -9.48
N TYR A 25 15.84 40.01 -9.20
CA TYR A 25 14.43 39.95 -8.86
C TYR A 25 14.16 40.62 -7.52
N ASN A 26 12.92 41.09 -7.34
CA ASN A 26 12.48 41.61 -6.06
C ASN A 26 12.44 40.45 -5.04
N GLN A 27 13.19 40.57 -3.95
CA GLN A 27 13.29 39.53 -2.94
C GLN A 27 11.92 39.13 -2.39
N LYS A 28 11.03 40.09 -2.13
CA LYS A 28 9.70 39.81 -1.58
C LYS A 28 8.83 39.00 -2.54
N GLU A 29 8.88 39.32 -3.84
CA GLU A 29 8.14 38.55 -4.86
C GLU A 29 8.69 37.13 -5.00
N VAL A 30 10.02 36.97 -4.88
CA VAL A 30 10.66 35.65 -4.89
C VAL A 30 10.23 34.86 -3.65
N ASP A 31 10.27 35.45 -2.47
CA ASP A 31 9.90 34.78 -1.21
C ASP A 31 8.42 34.34 -1.24
N GLU A 32 7.51 35.22 -1.66
CA GLU A 32 6.08 34.88 -1.81
C GLU A 32 5.85 33.74 -2.82
N PHE A 33 6.66 33.68 -3.88
CA PHE A 33 6.60 32.59 -4.85
C PHE A 33 7.19 31.28 -4.29
N LEU A 34 8.30 31.36 -3.55
CA LEU A 34 8.91 30.20 -2.91
C LEU A 34 8.00 29.61 -1.82
N ASP A 35 7.23 30.43 -1.10
CA ASP A 35 6.23 29.96 -0.14
C ASP A 35 5.16 29.07 -0.79
N ILE A 36 4.75 29.39 -2.03
CA ILE A 36 3.79 28.57 -2.78
C ILE A 36 4.46 27.24 -3.17
N ILE A 37 5.68 27.28 -3.70
CA ILE A 37 6.42 26.09 -4.10
C ILE A 37 6.66 25.16 -2.89
N ILE A 38 7.01 25.71 -1.73
CA ILE A 38 7.21 24.95 -0.49
C ILE A 38 5.92 24.19 -0.13
N LYS A 39 4.77 24.87 -0.14
CA LYS A 39 3.47 24.25 0.14
C LYS A 39 3.17 23.12 -0.85
N ASP A 40 3.40 23.34 -2.14
CA ASP A 40 3.18 22.31 -3.16
C ASP A 40 4.09 21.09 -2.93
N TYR A 41 5.36 21.30 -2.57
CA TYR A 41 6.28 20.22 -2.22
C TYR A 41 5.81 19.41 -1.00
N GLU A 42 5.29 20.08 0.03
CA GLU A 42 4.72 19.41 1.20
C GLU A 42 3.48 18.58 0.84
N ILE A 43 2.59 19.13 0.01
CA ILE A 43 1.39 18.43 -0.48
C ILE A 43 1.79 17.19 -1.28
N PHE A 44 2.72 17.32 -2.23
CA PHE A 44 3.19 16.19 -3.04
C PHE A 44 3.85 15.11 -2.19
N GLN A 45 4.66 15.49 -1.20
CA GLN A 45 5.29 14.55 -0.30
C GLN A 45 4.23 13.77 0.51
N LYS A 46 3.22 14.47 1.03
CA LYS A 46 2.12 13.86 1.77
C LYS A 46 1.33 12.88 0.91
N GLU A 47 0.91 13.29 -0.29
CA GLU A 47 0.15 12.43 -1.21
C GLU A 47 0.97 11.20 -1.64
N TYR A 48 2.26 11.37 -1.88
CA TYR A 48 3.16 10.27 -2.22
C TYR A 48 3.28 9.26 -1.08
N GLU A 49 3.39 9.72 0.16
CA GLU A 49 3.43 8.83 1.33
C GLU A 49 2.11 8.08 1.56
N GLU A 50 0.98 8.75 1.37
CA GLU A 50 -0.34 8.12 1.42
C GLU A 50 -0.48 7.03 0.35
N LEU A 51 -0.07 7.33 -0.89
CA LEU A 51 -0.11 6.38 -1.98
C LEU A 51 0.84 5.19 -1.74
N LEU A 52 2.02 5.42 -1.19
CA LEU A 52 2.94 4.34 -0.81
C LEU A 52 2.33 3.43 0.27
N LYS A 53 1.73 4.01 1.32
CA LYS A 53 1.05 3.25 2.38
C LYS A 53 -0.09 2.42 1.83
N GLU A 54 -0.90 3.01 0.95
CA GLU A 54 -2.01 2.30 0.32
C GLU A 54 -1.51 1.18 -0.60
N ASN A 55 -0.48 1.43 -1.41
CA ASN A 55 0.11 0.41 -2.26
C ASN A 55 0.68 -0.77 -1.44
N GLN A 56 1.32 -0.48 -0.31
CA GLN A 56 1.78 -1.51 0.62
C GLN A 56 0.63 -2.31 1.23
N ARG A 57 -0.47 -1.65 1.62
CA ARG A 57 -1.68 -2.29 2.14
C ARG A 57 -2.30 -3.24 1.11
N LEU A 58 -2.48 -2.76 -0.12
CA LEU A 58 -3.04 -3.55 -1.22
C LEU A 58 -2.16 -4.75 -1.58
N LYS A 59 -0.83 -4.57 -1.59
CA LYS A 59 0.11 -5.69 -1.83
C LYS A 59 0.00 -6.76 -0.75
N LYS A 60 -0.14 -6.39 0.53
CA LYS A 60 -0.35 -7.34 1.63
C LYS A 60 -1.66 -8.11 1.47
N GLN A 61 -2.75 -7.42 1.17
CA GLN A 61 -4.06 -8.06 0.94
C GLN A 61 -4.01 -9.03 -0.24
N LEU A 62 -3.31 -8.68 -1.33
CA LEU A 62 -3.15 -9.55 -2.48
C LEU A 62 -2.35 -10.82 -2.12
N GLU A 63 -1.30 -10.70 -1.32
CA GLU A 63 -0.51 -11.84 -0.85
C GLU A 63 -1.34 -12.76 0.09
N GLU A 64 -2.13 -12.19 0.99
CA GLU A 64 -3.05 -12.95 1.85
C GLU A 64 -4.13 -13.69 1.04
N ALA A 65 -4.76 -13.02 0.08
CA ALA A 65 -5.73 -13.63 -0.82
C ALA A 65 -5.10 -14.75 -1.66
N ARG A 66 -3.87 -14.57 -2.15
CA ARG A 66 -3.12 -15.63 -2.85
C ARG A 66 -2.86 -16.84 -1.95
N ARG A 67 -2.47 -16.62 -0.69
CA ARG A 67 -2.29 -17.72 0.29
C ARG A 67 -3.57 -18.48 0.57
N GLN A 68 -4.72 -17.79 0.61
CA GLN A 68 -6.04 -18.42 0.78
C GLN A 68 -6.51 -19.17 -0.48
N SER A 69 -5.99 -18.83 -1.67
CA SER A 69 -6.35 -19.49 -2.94
C SER A 69 -5.65 -20.83 -3.17
N TYR A 70 -4.62 -21.17 -2.39
CA TYR A 70 -4.08 -22.53 -2.37
C TYR A 70 -4.95 -23.37 -1.42
N PRO A 71 -5.72 -24.35 -1.90
CA PRO A 71 -6.36 -25.30 -0.99
C PRO A 71 -5.23 -25.99 -0.23
N SER A 72 -5.23 -25.85 1.10
CA SER A 72 -4.31 -26.54 1.98
C SER A 72 -4.30 -28.04 1.60
N PRO A 73 -3.13 -28.66 1.34
CA PRO A 73 -3.04 -30.10 1.10
C PRO A 73 -3.19 -30.81 2.45
N GLY A 74 -4.39 -30.76 2.99
CA GLY A 74 -4.70 -31.22 4.35
C GLY A 74 -6.19 -31.40 4.47
N VAL A 75 -6.68 -32.51 3.91
CA VAL A 75 -8.10 -32.89 3.78
C VAL A 75 -8.84 -32.01 2.77
N THR A 76 -8.90 -32.49 1.53
CA THR A 76 -9.70 -31.85 0.48
C THR A 76 -11.19 -31.90 0.83
N ASN A 77 -12.01 -31.00 0.29
CA ASN A 77 -13.47 -31.08 0.46
C ASN A 77 -14.02 -32.48 0.09
N PHE A 78 -13.38 -33.15 -0.86
CA PHE A 78 -13.64 -34.54 -1.20
C PHE A 78 -13.37 -35.52 -0.05
N ASP A 79 -12.27 -35.36 0.68
CA ASP A 79 -11.94 -36.20 1.84
C ASP A 79 -12.91 -35.98 3.00
N ILE A 80 -13.39 -34.76 3.20
CA ILE A 80 -14.45 -34.44 4.19
C ILE A 80 -15.75 -35.13 3.80
N LEU A 81 -16.19 -34.99 2.55
CA LEU A 81 -17.41 -35.62 2.03
C LEU A 81 -17.33 -37.15 2.09
N LYS A 82 -16.17 -37.74 1.79
CA LYS A 82 -15.95 -39.19 1.88
C LYS A 82 -16.00 -39.69 3.32
N ARG A 83 -15.43 -38.94 4.27
CA ARG A 83 -15.53 -39.26 5.70
C ARG A 83 -16.96 -39.13 6.21
N LEU A 84 -17.68 -38.07 5.83
CA LEU A 84 -19.10 -37.90 6.16
C LEU A 84 -19.94 -39.04 5.61
N SER A 85 -19.79 -39.40 4.33
CA SER A 85 -20.51 -40.52 3.72
C SER A 85 -20.23 -41.87 4.40
N ASN A 86 -18.97 -42.12 4.79
CA ASN A 86 -18.62 -43.32 5.55
C ASN A 86 -19.25 -43.34 6.95
N LEU A 87 -19.30 -42.18 7.62
CA LEU A 87 -19.97 -42.03 8.92
C LEU A 87 -21.48 -42.24 8.79
N GLU A 88 -22.12 -41.65 7.78
CA GLU A 88 -23.55 -41.86 7.50
C GLU A 88 -23.84 -43.33 7.21
N LYS A 89 -23.03 -44.00 6.38
CA LYS A 89 -23.20 -45.43 6.11
C LYS A 89 -23.02 -46.27 7.37
N HIS A 90 -22.14 -45.89 8.29
CA HIS A 90 -21.96 -46.61 9.55
C HIS A 90 -23.08 -46.36 10.56
N VAL A 91 -23.62 -45.14 10.61
CA VAL A 91 -24.69 -44.73 11.54
C VAL A 91 -26.08 -45.13 11.03
N PHE A 92 -26.28 -45.16 9.72
CA PHE A 92 -27.59 -45.41 9.07
C PHE A 92 -27.63 -46.69 8.23
N GLY A 93 -26.51 -47.38 8.01
CA GLY A 93 -26.47 -48.62 7.22
C GLY A 93 -27.30 -49.75 7.81
N ASP A 94 -27.48 -49.77 9.12
CA ASP A 94 -28.31 -50.76 9.83
C ASP A 94 -29.81 -50.38 9.84
N LYS A 95 -30.21 -49.22 9.29
CA LYS A 95 -31.61 -48.76 9.22
C LYS A 95 -32.24 -48.89 7.82
N LEU A 96 -31.50 -49.36 6.83
CA LEU A 96 -31.96 -49.48 5.43
C LEU A 96 -32.21 -50.93 4.98
N ASN A 97 -32.02 -51.91 5.88
CA ASN A 97 -32.21 -53.33 5.61
C ASN A 97 -33.41 -53.95 6.37
N GLU A 98 -34.35 -53.12 6.83
CA GLU A 98 -35.67 -53.53 7.34
C GLU A 98 -36.76 -52.91 6.46
#